data_AF-A0A9K3DKI6-F1
#
_entry.id   AF-A0A9K3DKI6-F1
#
_cell.length_a   1.000
_cell.length_b   1.000
_cell.length_c   1.000
_cell.angle_alpha   90.00
_cell.angle_beta   90.00
_cell.angle_gamma   90.00
#
_symmetry.space_group_name_H-M   'P 1'
#
loop_
_entity.id
_entity.type
_entity.pdbx_description
1 polymer ?
#
loop_
_entity_poly.entity_id
_entity_poly.type
_entity_poly.pdbx_seq_one_letter_code
_entity_poly.pdbx_strand_id
1 'polypeptide(L)'
;MHVVRTKITNLEAQVEGLKKSEADFRDRYEEAQSHRECVEVDLSAQIISKYRDLAGKDAEIANLKRRLHEAQEGLEAEKKILEAERQKTDSLEINLVAEKVKAEVSLAALNVALENYAEVQSTVESLLSDCEWMQNFGIAHITSSILNATELDKVVVALTMVARAAGHRVGYLECAKHVEEALHQHFGSRRYSAREGAEDGLRRAKEDYNSLSIPVLDVITEALKHDDYVASLRSFFEPPETVELSDEEDFSRDDEGAE
;
A
#
# COMPACT_ATOMS: atom_id res chain seq x y z
N MET A 1 31.26 -102.96 -116.15
CA MET A 1 31.97 -101.69 -115.89
C MET A 1 31.07 -100.43 -115.87
N HIS A 2 29.83 -100.43 -116.39
CA HIS A 2 28.97 -99.22 -116.40
C HIS A 2 28.28 -98.88 -115.05
N VAL A 3 27.96 -99.86 -114.21
CA VAL A 3 27.24 -99.67 -112.92
C VAL A 3 28.14 -99.03 -111.84
N VAL A 4 29.45 -99.31 -111.88
CA VAL A 4 30.41 -98.73 -110.93
C VAL A 4 30.67 -97.26 -111.25
N ARG A 5 30.75 -96.89 -112.53
CA ARG A 5 31.03 -95.53 -112.99
C ARG A 5 29.88 -94.56 -112.67
N THR A 6 28.63 -95.00 -112.79
CA THR A 6 27.44 -94.22 -112.40
C THR A 6 27.33 -94.01 -110.88
N LYS A 7 27.79 -94.99 -110.10
CA LYS A 7 27.83 -94.88 -108.63
C LYS A 7 28.94 -93.95 -108.16
N ILE A 8 30.10 -93.95 -108.83
CA ILE A 8 31.19 -92.99 -108.57
C ILE A 8 30.74 -91.57 -108.88
N THR A 9 30.11 -91.32 -110.04
CA THR A 9 29.62 -89.96 -110.38
C THR A 9 28.50 -89.48 -109.45
N ASN A 10 27.66 -90.38 -108.93
CA ASN A 10 26.64 -90.03 -107.93
C ASN A 10 27.30 -89.71 -106.58
N LEU A 11 28.30 -90.48 -106.16
CA LEU A 11 29.07 -90.19 -104.96
C LEU A 11 29.87 -88.89 -105.09
N GLU A 12 30.44 -88.58 -106.24
CA GLU A 12 31.12 -87.31 -106.52
C GLU A 12 30.15 -86.12 -106.43
N ALA A 13 28.94 -86.25 -107.01
CA ALA A 13 27.91 -85.22 -106.88
C ALA A 13 27.40 -85.05 -105.44
N GLN A 14 27.30 -86.13 -104.66
CA GLN A 14 26.99 -86.07 -103.23
C GLN A 14 28.10 -85.43 -102.42
N VAL A 15 29.37 -85.75 -102.70
CA VAL A 15 30.52 -85.13 -102.05
C VAL A 15 30.57 -83.63 -102.34
N GLU A 16 30.29 -83.21 -103.58
CA GLU A 16 30.24 -81.79 -103.92
C GLU A 16 29.04 -81.06 -103.27
N GLY A 17 27.88 -81.71 -103.22
CA GLY A 17 26.71 -81.21 -102.49
C GLY A 17 26.94 -81.10 -100.98
N LEU A 18 27.62 -82.08 -100.40
CA LEU A 18 28.01 -82.09 -98.99
C LEU A 18 29.05 -81.01 -98.68
N LYS A 19 30.05 -80.78 -99.54
CA LYS A 19 31.02 -79.69 -99.38
C LYS A 19 30.35 -78.32 -99.41
N LYS A 20 29.40 -78.11 -100.34
CA LYS A 20 28.65 -76.85 -100.40
C LYS A 20 27.79 -76.67 -99.16
N SER A 21 27.11 -77.73 -98.71
CA SER A 21 26.36 -77.69 -97.45
C SER A 21 27.25 -77.45 -96.23
N GLU A 22 28.45 -78.02 -96.18
CA GLU A 22 29.42 -77.82 -95.10
C GLU A 22 29.94 -76.38 -95.07
N ALA A 23 30.22 -75.79 -96.24
CA ALA A 23 30.57 -74.38 -96.36
C ALA A 23 29.41 -73.47 -95.91
N ASP A 24 28.18 -73.71 -96.38
CA ASP A 24 27.00 -72.94 -95.96
C ASP A 24 26.74 -73.07 -94.43
N PHE A 25 26.94 -74.26 -93.85
CA PHE A 25 26.83 -74.45 -92.40
C PHE A 25 27.93 -73.75 -91.62
N ARG A 26 29.16 -73.71 -92.17
CA ARG A 26 30.30 -73.01 -91.57
C ARG A 26 30.07 -71.49 -91.58
N ASP A 27 29.65 -70.93 -92.70
CA ASP A 27 29.36 -69.49 -92.81
C ASP A 27 28.23 -69.10 -91.85
N ARG A 28 27.15 -69.89 -91.79
CA ARG A 28 26.06 -69.66 -90.82
C ARG A 28 26.51 -69.84 -89.37
N TYR A 29 27.44 -70.75 -89.11
CA TYR A 29 28.00 -70.95 -87.78
C TYR A 29 28.87 -69.76 -87.36
N GLU A 30 29.73 -69.27 -88.25
CA GLU A 30 30.56 -68.08 -88.03
C GLU A 30 29.72 -66.81 -87.89
N GLU A 31 28.68 -66.63 -88.70
CA GLU A 31 27.73 -65.51 -88.59
C GLU A 31 26.94 -65.57 -87.27
N ALA A 32 26.44 -66.74 -86.89
CA ALA A 32 25.75 -66.92 -85.60
C ALA A 32 26.69 -66.72 -84.41
N GLN A 33 27.96 -67.13 -84.52
CA GLN A 33 28.98 -66.90 -83.52
C GLN A 33 29.30 -65.40 -83.39
N SER A 34 29.54 -64.72 -84.51
CA SER A 34 29.80 -63.28 -84.54
C SER A 34 28.62 -62.46 -84.02
N HIS A 35 27.40 -62.82 -84.40
CA HIS A 35 26.18 -62.18 -83.88
C HIS A 35 26.04 -62.40 -82.37
N ARG A 36 26.32 -63.62 -81.88
CA ARG A 36 26.31 -63.90 -80.45
C ARG A 36 27.34 -63.07 -79.70
N GLU A 37 28.57 -63.00 -80.19
CA GLU A 37 29.65 -62.19 -79.59
C GLU A 37 29.28 -60.70 -79.59
N CYS A 38 28.69 -60.19 -80.67
CA CYS A 38 28.22 -58.80 -80.75
C CYS A 38 27.12 -58.51 -79.71
N VAL A 39 26.13 -59.41 -79.57
CA VAL A 39 25.06 -59.28 -78.56
C VAL A 39 25.62 -59.36 -77.15
N GLU A 40 26.58 -60.24 -76.88
CA GLU A 40 27.25 -60.34 -75.58
C GLU A 40 28.00 -59.05 -75.22
N VAL A 41 28.69 -58.43 -76.18
CA VAL A 41 29.36 -57.13 -76.01
C VAL A 41 28.34 -56.01 -75.74
N ASP A 42 27.25 -55.94 -76.50
CA ASP A 42 26.21 -54.92 -76.33
C ASP A 42 25.50 -55.04 -74.97
N LEU A 43 25.18 -56.26 -74.54
CA LEU A 43 24.60 -56.51 -73.23
C LEU A 43 25.58 -56.14 -72.11
N SER A 44 26.86 -56.49 -72.26
CA SER A 44 27.91 -56.11 -71.31
C SER A 44 28.04 -54.59 -71.20
N ALA A 45 28.04 -53.87 -72.32
CA ALA A 45 28.06 -52.41 -72.34
C ALA A 45 26.83 -51.79 -71.67
N GLN A 46 25.63 -52.32 -71.91
CA GLN A 46 24.40 -51.87 -71.26
C GLN A 46 24.43 -52.11 -69.74
N ILE A 47 24.93 -53.26 -69.31
CA ILE A 47 25.10 -53.60 -67.89
C ILE A 47 26.05 -52.61 -67.22
N ILE A 48 27.21 -52.34 -67.84
CA ILE A 48 28.19 -51.37 -67.34
C ILE A 48 27.57 -49.97 -67.24
N SER A 49 26.81 -49.54 -68.24
CA SER A 49 26.12 -48.24 -68.21
C SER A 49 25.12 -48.17 -67.05
N LYS A 50 24.29 -49.19 -66.87
CA LYS A 50 23.31 -49.25 -65.76
C LYS A 50 24.00 -49.27 -64.39
N TYR A 51 25.10 -49.99 -64.24
CA TYR A 51 25.89 -49.96 -63.00
C TYR A 51 26.45 -48.56 -62.70
N ARG A 52 26.92 -47.85 -63.72
CA ARG A 52 27.38 -46.46 -63.57
C ARG A 52 26.25 -45.52 -63.15
N ASP A 53 25.07 -45.65 -63.77
CA ASP A 53 23.90 -44.83 -63.43
C ASP A 53 23.38 -45.11 -62.01
N LEU A 54 23.37 -46.39 -61.60
CA LEU A 54 23.01 -46.78 -60.24
C LEU A 54 24.01 -46.22 -59.22
N ALA A 55 25.31 -46.34 -59.48
CA ALA A 55 26.34 -45.76 -58.62
C ALA A 55 26.20 -44.23 -58.52
N GLY A 56 25.85 -43.55 -59.61
CA GLY A 56 25.56 -42.12 -59.62
C GLY A 56 24.36 -41.77 -58.75
N LYS A 57 23.26 -42.52 -58.85
CA LYS A 57 22.06 -42.34 -58.02
C LYS A 57 22.34 -42.62 -56.55
N ASP A 58 23.13 -43.64 -56.22
CA ASP A 58 23.52 -43.95 -54.85
C ASP A 58 24.35 -42.81 -54.23
N ALA A 59 25.26 -42.21 -55.00
CA ALA A 59 26.01 -41.03 -54.57
C ALA A 59 25.10 -39.82 -54.35
N GLU A 60 24.10 -39.61 -55.22
CA GLU A 60 23.12 -38.53 -55.06
C GLU A 60 22.24 -38.74 -53.82
N ILE A 61 21.75 -39.96 -53.59
CA ILE A 61 20.97 -40.33 -52.40
C ILE A 61 21.79 -40.07 -51.13
N ALA A 62 23.07 -40.44 -51.11
CA ALA A 62 23.95 -40.16 -49.98
C ALA A 62 24.12 -38.65 -49.74
N ASN A 63 24.26 -37.85 -50.81
CA ASN A 63 24.35 -36.40 -50.71
C ASN A 63 23.06 -35.78 -50.17
N LEU A 64 21.90 -36.20 -50.70
CA LEU A 64 20.58 -35.72 -50.26
C LEU A 64 20.31 -36.08 -48.80
N LYS A 65 20.65 -37.29 -48.37
CA LYS A 65 20.54 -37.70 -46.95
C LYS A 65 21.40 -36.84 -46.05
N ARG A 66 22.64 -36.55 -46.45
CA ARG A 66 23.54 -35.67 -45.70
C ARG A 66 22.97 -34.25 -45.59
N ARG A 67 22.51 -33.65 -46.70
CA ARG A 67 21.91 -32.30 -46.70
C ARG A 67 20.64 -32.23 -45.85
N LEU A 68 19.83 -33.29 -45.87
CA LEU A 68 18.63 -33.38 -45.03
C LEU A 68 18.99 -33.38 -43.55
N HIS A 69 20.01 -34.15 -43.16
CA HIS A 69 20.49 -34.19 -41.78
C HIS A 69 21.07 -32.83 -41.33
N GLU A 70 21.92 -32.21 -42.16
CA GLU A 70 22.47 -30.88 -41.91
C GLU A 70 21.36 -29.83 -41.73
N ALA A 71 20.29 -29.90 -42.54
CA ALA A 71 19.14 -29.02 -42.41
C ALA A 71 18.33 -29.28 -41.13
N GLN A 72 18.17 -30.55 -40.72
CA GLN A 72 17.49 -30.91 -39.48
C GLN A 72 18.26 -30.42 -38.25
N GLU A 73 19.59 -30.59 -38.24
CA GLU A 73 20.44 -30.07 -37.15
C GLU A 73 20.42 -28.54 -37.11
N GLY A 74 20.45 -27.88 -38.27
CA GLY A 74 20.32 -26.43 -38.36
C GLY A 74 19.00 -25.91 -37.79
N LEU A 75 17.89 -26.56 -38.13
CA LEU A 75 16.55 -26.18 -37.64
C LEU A 75 16.40 -26.39 -36.13
N GLU A 76 16.94 -27.49 -35.59
CA GLU A 76 16.90 -27.75 -34.14
C GLU A 76 17.77 -26.74 -33.37
N ALA A 77 18.92 -26.35 -33.92
CA ALA A 77 19.76 -25.31 -33.34
C ALA A 77 19.06 -23.93 -33.34
N GLU A 78 18.41 -23.56 -34.44
CA GLU A 78 17.65 -22.31 -34.54
C GLU A 78 16.48 -22.28 -33.57
N LYS A 79 15.72 -23.38 -33.46
CA LYS A 79 14.62 -23.52 -32.49
C LYS A 79 15.10 -23.31 -31.05
N LYS A 80 16.25 -23.88 -30.68
CA LYS A 80 16.83 -23.72 -29.35
C LYS A 80 17.23 -22.26 -29.07
N ILE A 81 17.75 -21.55 -30.07
CA ILE A 81 18.08 -20.12 -29.95
C ILE A 81 16.80 -19.31 -29.70
N LEU A 82 15.76 -19.53 -30.51
CA LEU A 82 14.47 -18.84 -30.37
C LEU A 82 13.82 -19.11 -29.00
N GLU A 83 13.86 -20.34 -28.51
CA GLU A 83 13.36 -20.67 -27.17
C GLU A 83 14.14 -19.94 -26.06
N ALA A 84 15.46 -19.83 -26.18
CA ALA A 84 16.27 -19.09 -25.22
C ALA A 84 15.99 -17.57 -25.25
N GLU A 85 15.80 -17.00 -26.44
CA GLU A 85 15.41 -15.59 -26.58
C GLU A 85 14.01 -15.32 -26.01
N ARG A 86 13.07 -16.24 -26.22
CA ARG A 86 11.75 -16.18 -25.61
C ARG A 86 11.81 -16.23 -24.08
N GLN A 87 12.57 -17.16 -23.51
CA GLN A 87 12.75 -17.23 -22.05
C GLN A 87 13.38 -15.95 -21.48
N LYS A 88 14.33 -15.36 -22.21
CA LYS A 88 14.95 -14.09 -21.82
C LYS A 88 13.96 -12.93 -21.86
N THR A 89 13.11 -12.85 -22.88
CA THR A 89 12.07 -11.82 -22.99
C THR A 89 11.01 -11.98 -21.91
N ASP A 90 10.49 -13.20 -21.69
CA ASP A 90 9.55 -13.50 -20.61
C ASP A 90 10.13 -13.13 -19.24
N SER A 91 11.41 -13.43 -18.98
CA SER A 91 12.09 -13.05 -17.73
C SER A 91 12.21 -11.54 -17.55
N LEU A 92 12.49 -10.79 -18.62
CA LEU A 92 12.55 -9.33 -18.57
C LEU A 92 11.17 -8.72 -18.32
N GLU A 93 10.11 -9.27 -18.92
CA GLU A 93 8.74 -8.83 -18.68
C GLU A 93 8.31 -9.06 -17.23
N ILE A 94 8.59 -10.24 -16.68
CA ILE A 94 8.32 -10.54 -15.26
C ILE A 94 9.04 -9.55 -14.34
N ASN A 95 10.32 -9.26 -14.61
CA ASN A 95 11.10 -8.31 -13.81
C ASN A 95 10.53 -6.89 -13.91
N LEU A 96 10.10 -6.46 -15.11
CA LEU A 96 9.48 -5.16 -15.31
C LEU A 96 8.14 -5.05 -14.56
N VAL A 97 7.31 -6.09 -14.61
CA VAL A 97 6.05 -6.15 -13.87
C VAL A 97 6.31 -6.12 -12.36
N ALA A 98 7.29 -6.88 -11.87
CA ALA A 98 7.65 -6.89 -10.46
C ALA A 98 8.09 -5.51 -9.96
N GLU A 99 8.93 -4.79 -10.73
CA GLU A 99 9.36 -3.43 -10.37
C GLU A 99 8.20 -2.43 -10.43
N LYS A 100 7.29 -2.54 -11.42
CA LYS A 100 6.07 -1.70 -11.47
C LYS A 100 5.18 -1.93 -10.25
N VAL A 101 4.89 -3.19 -9.92
CA VAL A 101 4.09 -3.54 -8.73
C VAL A 101 4.76 -3.02 -7.46
N LYS A 102 6.07 -3.16 -7.34
CA LYS A 102 6.82 -2.64 -6.19
C LYS A 102 6.73 -1.11 -6.09
N ALA A 103 6.83 -0.39 -7.21
CA ALA A 103 6.66 1.07 -7.25
C ALA A 103 5.24 1.49 -6.88
N GLU A 104 4.22 0.80 -7.39
CA GLU A 104 2.80 1.04 -7.08
C GLU A 104 2.50 0.79 -5.60
N VAL A 105 2.98 -0.33 -5.03
CA VAL A 105 2.82 -0.64 -3.60
C VAL A 105 3.53 0.41 -2.74
N SER A 106 4.73 0.84 -3.14
CA SER A 106 5.47 1.89 -2.42
C SER A 106 4.73 3.23 -2.45
N LEU A 107 4.14 3.59 -3.60
CA LEU A 107 3.34 4.81 -3.76
C LEU A 107 2.05 4.73 -2.95
N ALA A 108 1.36 3.59 -2.95
CA ALA A 108 0.16 3.39 -2.14
C ALA A 108 0.47 3.50 -0.63
N ALA A 109 1.58 2.89 -0.17
CA ALA A 109 2.01 3.00 1.22
C ALA A 109 2.35 4.45 1.60
N LEU A 110 2.98 5.21 0.70
CA LEU A 110 3.26 6.64 0.91
C LEU A 110 1.96 7.45 1.02
N ASN A 111 0.98 7.22 0.16
CA ASN A 111 -0.30 7.92 0.21
C ASN A 111 -1.04 7.65 1.53
N VAL A 112 -1.10 6.39 1.98
CA VAL A 112 -1.70 6.04 3.29
C VAL A 112 -0.96 6.74 4.44
N ALA A 113 0.37 6.81 4.39
CA ALA A 113 1.13 7.53 5.40
C ALA A 113 0.85 9.03 5.42
N LEU A 114 0.67 9.65 4.24
CA LEU A 114 0.32 11.07 4.11
C LEU A 114 -1.09 11.37 4.62
N GLU A 115 -2.07 10.52 4.30
CA GLU A 115 -3.44 10.64 4.80
C GLU A 115 -3.49 10.53 6.33
N ASN A 116 -2.83 9.52 6.89
CA ASN A 116 -2.73 9.35 8.34
C ASN A 116 -2.04 10.55 9.01
N TYR A 117 -0.99 11.09 8.38
CA TYR A 117 -0.32 12.27 8.90
C TYR A 117 -1.24 13.50 8.90
N ALA A 118 -2.00 13.71 7.83
CA ALA A 118 -2.96 14.82 7.74
C ALA A 118 -4.08 14.70 8.79
N GLU A 119 -4.61 13.49 9.02
CA GLU A 119 -5.61 13.22 10.06
C GLU A 119 -5.05 13.50 11.45
N VAL A 120 -3.86 12.95 11.77
CA VAL A 120 -3.18 13.22 13.05
C VAL A 120 -2.91 14.71 13.22
N GLN A 121 -2.45 15.39 12.18
CA GLN A 121 -2.18 16.82 12.24
C GLN A 121 -3.44 17.62 12.54
N SER A 122 -4.57 17.32 11.89
CA SER A 122 -5.85 17.96 12.19
C SER A 122 -6.29 17.75 13.65
N THR A 123 -6.12 16.54 14.19
CA THR A 123 -6.43 16.29 15.61
C THR A 123 -5.52 17.07 16.55
N VAL A 124 -4.23 17.17 16.26
CA VAL A 124 -3.26 17.94 17.05
C VAL A 124 -3.58 19.43 17.00
N GLU A 125 -3.91 19.97 15.82
CA GLU A 125 -4.32 21.37 15.67
C GLU A 125 -5.58 21.70 16.48
N SER A 126 -6.58 20.81 16.48
CA SER A 126 -7.77 20.95 17.33
C SER A 126 -7.42 20.96 18.82
N LEU A 127 -6.59 20.02 19.28
CA LEU A 127 -6.16 19.94 20.68
C LEU A 127 -5.33 21.15 21.12
N LEU A 128 -4.48 21.66 20.24
CA LEU A 128 -3.70 22.88 20.50
C LEU A 128 -4.63 24.09 20.65
N SER A 129 -5.61 24.25 19.77
CA SER A 129 -6.61 25.32 19.88
C SER A 129 -7.41 25.24 21.18
N ASP A 130 -7.83 24.03 21.57
CA ASP A 130 -8.53 23.78 22.82
C ASP A 130 -7.67 24.10 24.05
N CYS A 131 -6.39 23.71 24.03
CA CYS A 131 -5.44 24.03 25.08
C CYS A 131 -5.18 25.54 25.18
N GLU A 132 -4.98 26.21 24.06
CA GLU A 132 -4.75 27.65 23.99
C GLU A 132 -5.95 28.41 24.57
N TRP A 133 -7.17 28.03 24.20
CA TRP A 133 -8.36 28.66 24.76
C TRP A 133 -8.51 28.41 26.26
N MET A 134 -8.30 27.17 26.72
CA MET A 134 -8.36 26.86 28.15
C MET A 134 -7.34 27.67 28.95
N GLN A 135 -6.12 27.81 28.43
CA GLN A 135 -5.04 28.56 29.08
C GLN A 135 -5.29 30.07 29.09
N ASN A 136 -5.73 30.64 27.96
CA ASN A 136 -5.87 32.09 27.82
C ASN A 136 -7.20 32.62 28.37
N PHE A 137 -8.27 31.83 28.31
CA PHE A 137 -9.62 32.28 28.61
C PHE A 137 -10.34 31.34 29.59
N GLY A 138 -10.43 30.05 29.26
CA GLY A 138 -11.32 29.10 29.93
C GLY A 138 -11.12 29.05 31.45
N ILE A 139 -9.88 28.87 31.92
CA ILE A 139 -9.58 28.81 33.36
C ILE A 139 -9.97 30.10 34.08
N ALA A 140 -9.68 31.26 33.47
CA ALA A 140 -9.98 32.56 34.07
C ALA A 140 -11.50 32.79 34.16
N HIS A 141 -12.25 32.50 33.10
CA HIS A 141 -13.70 32.64 33.08
C HIS A 141 -14.40 31.67 34.05
N ILE A 142 -13.95 30.42 34.10
CA ILE A 142 -14.46 29.41 35.04
C ILE A 142 -14.21 29.87 36.48
N THR A 143 -12.99 30.28 36.79
CA THR A 143 -12.62 30.73 38.14
C THR A 143 -13.40 31.97 38.54
N SER A 144 -13.52 32.94 37.63
CA SER A 144 -14.32 34.15 37.84
C SER A 144 -15.79 33.81 38.11
N SER A 145 -16.37 32.86 37.38
CA SER A 145 -17.77 32.44 37.57
C SER A 145 -18.00 31.77 38.93
N ILE A 146 -17.04 30.96 39.40
CA ILE A 146 -17.11 30.33 40.73
C ILE A 146 -16.97 31.38 41.84
N LEU A 147 -15.96 32.24 41.75
CA LEU A 147 -15.65 33.23 42.79
C LEU A 147 -16.71 34.33 42.88
N ASN A 148 -17.39 34.65 41.77
CA ASN A 148 -18.46 35.64 41.72
C ASN A 148 -19.87 35.04 41.89
N ALA A 149 -19.99 33.76 42.24
CA ALA A 149 -21.28 33.14 42.48
C ALA A 149 -22.01 33.82 43.67
N THR A 150 -23.27 34.20 43.47
CA THR A 150 -24.02 34.96 44.49
C THR A 150 -24.28 34.14 45.76
N GLU A 151 -24.38 32.83 45.62
CA GLU A 151 -24.54 31.86 46.69
C GLU A 151 -23.30 31.87 47.59
N LEU A 152 -22.11 31.91 46.99
CA LEU A 152 -20.85 32.00 47.72
C LEU A 152 -20.74 33.34 48.46
N ASP A 153 -21.03 34.45 47.79
CA ASP A 153 -21.02 35.78 48.40
C ASP A 153 -21.93 35.86 49.64
N LYS A 154 -23.20 35.44 49.50
CA LYS A 154 -24.18 35.43 50.61
C LYS A 154 -23.69 34.65 51.81
N VAL A 155 -23.14 33.45 51.59
CA VAL A 155 -22.68 32.59 52.69
C VAL A 155 -21.41 33.15 53.32
N VAL A 156 -20.47 33.68 52.54
CA VAL A 156 -19.25 34.31 53.07
C VAL A 156 -19.57 35.56 53.89
N VAL A 157 -20.51 36.39 53.44
CA VAL A 157 -20.99 37.56 54.21
C VAL A 157 -21.61 37.11 55.54
N ALA A 158 -22.53 36.12 55.51
CA ALA A 158 -23.15 35.60 56.72
C ALA A 158 -22.12 35.01 57.69
N LEU A 159 -21.19 34.19 57.19
CA LEU A 159 -20.09 33.60 57.95
C LEU A 159 -19.21 34.68 58.59
N THR A 160 -18.85 35.71 57.84
CA THR A 160 -18.03 36.84 58.33
C THR A 160 -18.72 37.58 59.47
N MET A 161 -20.03 37.85 59.34
CA MET A 161 -20.81 38.53 60.38
C MET A 161 -20.88 37.71 61.68
N VAL A 162 -21.16 36.40 61.59
CA VAL A 162 -21.24 35.55 62.80
C VAL A 162 -19.87 35.26 63.40
N ALA A 163 -18.82 35.13 62.57
CA ALA A 163 -17.44 35.00 63.05
C ALA A 163 -17.01 36.23 63.83
N ARG A 164 -17.34 37.43 63.34
CA ARG A 164 -17.08 38.69 64.06
C ARG A 164 -17.82 38.73 65.39
N ALA A 165 -19.09 38.33 65.42
CA ALA A 165 -19.88 38.31 66.66
C ALA A 165 -19.33 37.29 67.68
N ALA A 166 -18.93 36.09 67.23
CA ALA A 166 -18.33 35.07 68.07
C ALA A 166 -16.97 35.52 68.62
N GLY A 167 -16.09 36.06 67.77
CA GLY A 167 -14.80 36.58 68.20
C GLY A 167 -14.93 37.74 69.20
N HIS A 168 -15.88 38.66 68.97
CA HIS A 168 -16.18 39.74 69.90
C HIS A 168 -16.65 39.18 71.26
N ARG A 169 -17.54 38.17 71.28
CA ARG A 169 -17.95 37.52 72.53
C ARG A 169 -16.76 36.92 73.27
N VAL A 170 -15.92 36.14 72.60
CA VAL A 170 -14.75 35.48 73.21
C VAL A 170 -13.83 36.53 73.83
N GLY A 171 -13.48 37.58 73.09
CA GLY A 171 -12.63 38.65 73.61
C GLY A 171 -13.24 39.41 74.79
N TYR A 172 -14.56 39.63 74.79
CA TYR A 172 -15.25 40.25 75.94
C TYR A 172 -15.25 39.34 77.17
N LEU A 173 -15.46 38.04 77.01
CA LEU A 173 -15.43 37.08 78.11
C LEU A 173 -14.03 37.00 78.74
N GLU A 174 -12.98 37.03 77.91
CA GLU A 174 -11.60 37.06 78.36
C GLU A 174 -11.29 38.36 79.13
N CYS A 175 -11.69 39.52 78.60
CA CYS A 175 -11.53 40.79 79.28
C CYS A 175 -12.31 40.84 80.61
N ALA A 176 -13.57 40.39 80.61
CA ALA A 176 -14.39 40.32 81.80
C ALA A 176 -13.72 39.46 82.87
N LYS A 177 -13.18 38.29 82.50
CA LYS A 177 -12.44 37.42 83.41
C LYS A 177 -11.27 38.16 84.08
N HIS A 178 -10.42 38.85 83.31
CA HIS A 178 -9.29 39.61 83.87
C HIS A 178 -9.75 40.73 84.82
N VAL A 179 -10.85 41.42 84.52
CA VAL A 179 -11.39 42.49 85.37
C VAL A 179 -12.01 41.92 86.65
N GLU A 180 -12.73 40.80 86.56
CA GLU A 180 -13.29 40.10 87.73
C GLU A 180 -12.17 39.63 88.68
N GLU A 181 -11.09 39.09 88.13
CA GLU A 181 -9.90 38.69 88.88
C GLU A 181 -9.24 39.89 89.59
N ALA A 182 -9.10 41.03 88.91
CA ALA A 182 -8.48 42.23 89.46
C ALA A 182 -9.33 42.95 90.53
N LEU A 183 -10.67 42.94 90.39
CA LEU A 183 -11.60 43.64 91.28
C LEU A 183 -12.21 42.75 92.37
N HIS A 184 -11.95 41.44 92.34
CA HIS A 184 -12.58 40.44 93.22
C HIS A 184 -14.11 40.53 93.24
N GLN A 185 -14.72 40.90 92.11
CA GLN A 185 -16.16 41.05 91.94
C GLN A 185 -16.60 40.31 90.69
N HIS A 186 -17.67 39.51 90.77
CA HIS A 186 -18.22 38.80 89.63
C HIS A 186 -19.25 39.65 88.88
N PHE A 187 -19.12 39.76 87.55
CA PHE A 187 -20.07 40.42 86.67
C PHE A 187 -20.92 39.36 85.97
N GLY A 188 -22.13 39.09 86.46
CA GLY A 188 -22.97 38.04 85.89
C GLY A 188 -23.38 38.25 84.42
N SER A 189 -23.81 37.16 83.77
CA SER A 189 -24.06 37.07 82.31
C SER A 189 -25.06 38.06 81.72
N ARG A 190 -25.92 38.67 82.54
CA ARG A 190 -26.89 39.70 82.13
C ARG A 190 -26.27 41.06 81.78
N ARG A 191 -25.02 41.33 82.19
CA ARG A 191 -24.33 42.60 81.91
C ARG A 191 -23.43 42.53 80.69
N TYR A 192 -23.27 41.37 80.07
CA TYR A 192 -22.48 41.24 78.85
C TYR A 192 -23.29 41.75 77.67
N SER A 193 -22.74 42.70 76.92
CA SER A 193 -23.25 43.09 75.60
C SER A 193 -23.03 42.00 74.54
N ALA A 194 -22.34 40.90 74.90
CA ALA A 194 -22.04 39.80 74.02
C ALA A 194 -23.24 38.85 73.87
N ARG A 195 -23.76 38.73 72.65
CA ARG A 195 -24.90 37.87 72.30
C ARG A 195 -24.64 36.41 72.71
N GLU A 196 -25.57 35.81 73.44
CA GLU A 196 -25.56 34.38 73.79
C GLU A 196 -25.83 33.52 72.54
N GLY A 197 -25.14 32.39 72.40
CA GLY A 197 -25.25 31.50 71.23
C GLY A 197 -24.45 31.92 69.98
N ALA A 198 -23.53 32.88 70.07
CA ALA A 198 -22.70 33.31 68.94
C ALA A 198 -21.79 32.19 68.39
N GLU A 199 -21.27 31.33 69.25
CA GLU A 199 -20.46 30.17 68.87
C GLU A 199 -21.27 29.12 68.11
N ASP A 200 -22.52 28.88 68.53
CA ASP A 200 -23.46 28.00 67.81
C ASP A 200 -23.87 28.57 66.46
N GLY A 201 -23.98 29.89 66.36
CA GLY A 201 -24.19 30.60 65.10
C GLY A 201 -23.01 30.44 64.15
N LEU A 202 -21.78 30.58 64.65
CA LEU A 202 -20.57 30.36 63.87
C LEU A 202 -20.44 28.90 63.40
N ARG A 203 -20.74 27.93 64.27
CA ARG A 203 -20.73 26.51 63.90
C ARG A 203 -21.71 26.22 62.75
N ARG A 204 -22.96 26.69 62.86
CA ARG A 204 -23.97 26.52 61.81
C ARG A 204 -23.56 27.18 60.50
N ALA A 205 -23.08 28.42 60.53
CA ALA A 205 -22.63 29.09 59.30
C ALA A 205 -21.43 28.39 58.62
N LYS A 206 -20.57 27.72 59.39
CA LYS A 206 -19.50 26.87 58.83
C LYS A 206 -20.07 25.62 58.16
N GLU A 207 -21.07 24.99 58.76
CA GLU A 207 -21.78 23.86 58.16
C GLU A 207 -22.48 24.28 56.87
N ASP A 208 -23.14 25.44 56.87
CA ASP A 208 -23.77 26.03 55.67
C ASP A 208 -22.72 26.29 54.56
N TYR A 209 -21.56 26.84 54.89
CA TYR A 209 -20.45 27.03 53.94
C TYR A 209 -19.90 25.73 53.39
N ASN A 210 -19.66 24.73 54.25
CA ASN A 210 -19.11 23.44 53.83
C ASN A 210 -20.08 22.61 52.99
N SER A 211 -21.39 22.85 53.13
CA SER A 211 -22.44 22.18 52.38
C SER A 211 -22.96 22.99 51.19
N LEU A 212 -22.31 24.11 50.87
CA LEU A 212 -22.70 25.00 49.80
C LEU A 212 -22.62 24.29 48.44
N SER A 213 -23.75 24.27 47.73
CA SER A 213 -23.80 23.91 46.32
C SER A 213 -23.75 25.19 45.48
N ILE A 214 -22.80 25.23 44.54
CA ILE A 214 -22.65 26.33 43.59
C ILE A 214 -23.03 25.79 42.20
N PRO A 215 -24.13 26.27 41.57
CA PRO A 215 -24.64 25.70 40.31
C PRO A 215 -23.62 25.63 39.17
N VAL A 216 -22.67 26.57 39.10
CA VAL A 216 -21.63 26.55 38.07
C VAL A 216 -20.70 25.34 38.19
N LEU A 217 -20.49 24.81 39.41
CA LEU A 217 -19.69 23.59 39.62
C LEU A 217 -20.39 22.36 39.04
N ASP A 218 -21.72 22.31 39.08
CA ASP A 218 -22.48 21.22 38.48
C ASP A 218 -22.37 21.24 36.96
N VAL A 219 -22.43 22.42 36.33
CA VAL A 219 -22.23 22.60 34.89
C VAL A 219 -20.82 22.16 34.47
N ILE A 220 -19.79 22.57 35.21
CA ILE A 220 -18.40 22.16 34.94
C ILE A 220 -18.26 20.64 35.09
N THR A 221 -18.83 20.07 36.16
CA THR A 221 -18.76 18.62 36.42
C THR A 221 -19.45 17.83 35.32
N GLU A 222 -20.56 18.33 34.78
CA GLU A 222 -21.24 17.68 33.65
C GLU A 222 -20.42 17.80 32.36
N ALA A 223 -19.91 19.00 32.03
CA ALA A 223 -19.10 19.22 30.84
C ALA A 223 -17.85 18.31 30.80
N LEU A 224 -17.19 18.10 31.94
CA LEU A 224 -16.00 17.25 32.06
C LEU A 224 -16.26 15.75 31.85
N LYS A 225 -17.52 15.31 31.75
CA LYS A 225 -17.86 13.91 31.44
C LYS A 225 -17.81 13.60 29.95
N HIS A 226 -17.79 14.62 29.09
CA HIS A 226 -17.80 14.46 27.65
C HIS A 226 -16.38 14.51 27.07
N ASP A 227 -16.13 13.79 25.97
CA ASP A 227 -14.83 13.79 25.29
C ASP A 227 -14.49 15.18 24.72
N ASP A 228 -15.51 15.96 24.33
CA ASP A 228 -15.44 17.32 23.81
C ASP A 228 -15.70 18.39 24.89
N TYR A 229 -15.21 18.14 26.12
CA TYR A 229 -15.47 19.00 27.27
C TYR A 229 -15.11 20.49 27.02
N VAL A 230 -14.08 20.78 26.22
CA VAL A 230 -13.67 22.18 25.93
C VAL A 230 -14.74 22.91 25.11
N ALA A 231 -15.37 22.24 24.13
CA ALA A 231 -16.47 22.82 23.36
C ALA A 231 -17.70 23.07 24.25
N SER A 232 -18.00 22.12 25.15
CA SER A 232 -19.06 22.30 26.14
C SER A 232 -18.76 23.48 27.06
N LEU A 233 -17.55 23.59 27.60
CA LEU A 233 -17.15 24.72 28.46
C LEU A 233 -17.18 26.05 27.71
N ARG A 234 -16.71 26.10 26.45
CA ARG A 234 -16.81 27.29 25.59
C ARG A 234 -18.25 27.78 25.49
N SER A 235 -19.19 26.90 25.19
CA SER A 235 -20.62 27.26 25.10
C SER A 235 -21.18 27.96 26.35
N PHE A 236 -20.63 27.70 27.54
CA PHE A 236 -21.14 28.28 28.79
C PHE A 236 -20.35 29.50 29.28
N PHE A 237 -19.04 29.54 29.01
CA PHE A 237 -18.13 30.52 29.59
C PHE A 237 -17.56 31.53 28.58
N GLU A 238 -17.72 31.26 27.29
CA GLU A 238 -17.31 32.20 26.25
C GLU A 238 -18.23 33.44 26.30
N PRO A 239 -17.67 34.64 26.48
CA PRO A 239 -18.46 35.85 26.38
C PRO A 239 -18.97 35.97 24.93
N PRO A 240 -20.23 36.39 24.71
CA PRO A 240 -20.71 36.67 23.36
C PRO A 240 -19.77 37.71 22.72
N GLU A 241 -19.39 37.51 21.46
CA GLU A 241 -18.62 38.50 20.69
C GLU A 241 -19.27 39.87 20.88
N THR A 242 -18.62 40.72 21.67
CA THR A 242 -18.98 42.13 21.71
C THR A 242 -18.54 42.65 20.35
N VAL A 243 -19.50 42.85 19.46
CA VAL A 243 -19.33 43.72 18.30
C VAL A 243 -18.76 45.01 18.87
N GLU A 244 -17.48 45.28 18.62
CA GLU A 244 -16.88 46.56 18.98
C GLU A 244 -17.67 47.63 18.23
N LEU A 245 -18.60 48.27 18.93
CA LEU A 245 -19.14 49.55 18.51
C LEU A 245 -17.96 50.51 18.58
N SER A 246 -17.39 50.77 17.42
CA SER A 246 -16.43 51.84 17.16
C SER A 246 -17.10 53.17 17.53
N ASP A 247 -17.02 53.52 18.81
CA ASP A 247 -17.30 54.88 19.28
C ASP A 247 -16.05 55.73 19.01
N GLU A 248 -15.84 56.04 17.73
CA GLU A 248 -14.97 57.15 17.31
C GLU A 248 -15.75 58.47 17.54
N GLU A 249 -15.87 58.89 18.80
CA GLU A 249 -16.26 60.27 19.11
C GLU A 249 -15.01 61.17 19.01
N ASP A 250 -14.87 61.74 17.81
CA ASP A 250 -13.97 62.82 17.45
C ASP A 250 -14.23 64.07 18.32
N PHE A 251 -13.43 64.24 19.38
CA PHE A 251 -13.33 65.51 20.10
C PHE A 251 -12.42 66.49 19.34
N SER A 252 -12.89 66.93 18.17
CA SER A 252 -12.35 68.12 17.51
C SER A 252 -12.82 69.35 18.28
N ARG A 253 -11.93 69.83 19.16
CA ARG A 253 -12.08 71.09 19.88
C ARG A 253 -11.82 72.23 18.91
N ASP A 254 -12.90 72.79 18.37
CA ASP A 254 -12.88 74.08 17.68
C ASP A 254 -12.39 75.15 18.66
N ASP A 255 -11.23 75.73 18.36
CA ASP A 255 -10.79 77.01 18.93
C ASP A 255 -10.39 77.93 17.78
N GLU A 256 -11.41 78.50 17.13
CA GLU A 256 -11.28 79.73 16.34
C GLU A 256 -11.81 80.90 17.18
N GLY A 257 -10.87 81.63 17.79
CA GLY A 257 -10.78 83.09 17.73
C GLY A 257 -11.73 83.94 18.59
N ALA A 258 -11.15 84.79 19.45
CA ALA A 258 -11.40 86.24 19.44
C ALA A 258 -10.56 86.99 20.52
N GLU A 259 -9.99 88.11 20.07
CA GLU A 259 -9.38 89.25 20.80
C GLU A 259 -7.89 89.20 21.20
#